data_AF-A0A1A2LX12-F1
#
_entry.id   AF-A0A1A2LX12-F1
#
_cell.length_a   1.000
_cell.length_b   1.000
_cell.length_c   1.000
_cell.angle_alpha   90.00
_cell.angle_beta   90.00
_cell.angle_gamma   90.00
#
_symmetry.space_group_name_H-M   'P 1'
#
loop_
_entity.id
_entity.type
_entity.pdbx_description
1 polymer ?
#
loop_
_entity_poly.entity_id
_entity_poly.type
_entity_poly.pdbx_seq_one_letter_code
_entity_poly.pdbx_strand_id
1 'polypeptide(L)'
;MVTGSAVKSGGPAPAAANVALLDPGNYPRRPRPPLGTVADDAAGRRVEAQRMADMVAGPWQVDGTLISPLSAEIAPTTALPEPGRFSALVRGDSIAAIAAAHRFVAGFVSGRVTPPPPRGQPPTDKPKILDNGVFRFPSPQDATDAAAAMAAADMATVRPGDIPATRLSIPHYPNTVANVAPLSGGFEAEAFTAHGPYVFFQFAGSKESADAVADMIAKTLDLQGPLADHFQATPVDQLAALPADPTGLLARTVPATDPSVNQAAVYPPHGALHFRPDPVATRAMYSDAGIGHVAADRTTVYEAVDPTGAQRAADGLARIDVPFLAYHAAPGINGLPSARCFDRGPDSTELSAVRFLCIATADRYAFKATAAQEVEAHQIVAAQYLMLTAP
;
A
#
# COMPACT_ATOMS: atom_id res chain seq x y z
N MET A 1 16.65 54.37 10.83
CA MET A 1 15.76 53.71 9.84
C MET A 1 15.32 52.39 10.44
N VAL A 2 14.03 52.22 10.71
CA VAL A 2 13.46 50.93 11.16
C VAL A 2 13.09 50.17 9.90
N THR A 3 13.75 49.04 9.64
CA THR A 3 13.42 48.13 8.54
C THR A 3 12.28 47.21 8.99
N GLY A 4 11.06 47.51 8.56
CA GLY A 4 9.91 46.63 8.71
C GLY A 4 9.76 45.74 7.47
N SER A 5 9.88 44.42 7.64
CA SER A 5 9.53 43.46 6.59
C SER A 5 8.01 43.29 6.54
N ALA A 6 7.40 43.58 5.39
CA ALA A 6 5.99 43.32 5.17
C ALA A 6 5.74 41.81 5.10
N VAL A 7 4.91 41.29 6.01
CA VAL A 7 4.39 39.91 5.94
C VAL A 7 3.08 39.96 5.17
N LYS A 8 2.96 39.14 4.13
CA LYS A 8 1.73 39.00 3.35
C LYS A 8 0.62 38.53 4.29
N SER A 9 -0.47 39.28 4.41
CA SER A 9 -1.64 38.84 5.18
C SER A 9 -2.11 37.50 4.61
N GLY A 10 -2.23 36.48 5.48
CA GLY A 10 -2.88 35.22 5.12
C GLY A 10 -4.24 35.53 4.51
N GLY A 11 -4.57 34.86 3.41
CA GLY A 11 -5.91 34.98 2.81
C GLY A 11 -7.00 34.64 3.83
N PRO A 12 -8.28 34.88 3.51
CA PRO A 12 -9.39 34.55 4.40
C PRO A 12 -9.26 33.11 4.90
N ALA A 13 -9.39 32.90 6.21
CA ALA A 13 -9.49 31.55 6.75
C ALA A 13 -10.64 30.81 6.05
N PRO A 14 -10.50 29.52 5.73
CA PRO A 14 -11.59 28.73 5.16
C PRO A 14 -12.85 28.88 6.03
N ALA A 15 -14.02 28.93 5.40
CA ALA A 15 -15.27 28.96 6.13
C ALA A 15 -15.35 27.75 7.08
N ALA A 16 -15.63 28.01 8.36
CA ALA A 16 -15.76 26.96 9.37
C ALA A 16 -16.92 26.01 9.02
N ALA A 17 -16.76 24.73 9.37
CA ALA A 17 -17.84 23.77 9.18
C ALA A 17 -19.03 24.10 10.08
N ASN A 18 -20.24 23.89 9.55
CA ASN A 18 -21.47 23.92 10.32
C ASN A 18 -21.88 22.48 10.64
N VAL A 19 -21.45 22.00 11.82
CA VAL A 19 -21.71 20.64 12.31
C VAL A 19 -23.19 20.28 12.34
N ALA A 20 -24.09 21.25 12.55
CA ALA A 20 -25.53 21.02 12.59
C ALA A 20 -26.15 20.68 11.22
N LEU A 21 -25.43 20.96 10.12
CA LEU A 21 -25.85 20.65 8.75
C LEU A 21 -25.24 19.35 8.21
N LEU A 22 -24.30 18.74 8.94
CA LEU A 22 -23.66 17.50 8.51
C LEU A 22 -24.61 16.31 8.68
N ASP A 23 -24.87 15.59 7.59
CA ASP A 23 -25.58 14.32 7.59
C ASP A 23 -24.58 13.17 7.43
N PRO A 24 -24.29 12.39 8.50
CA PRO A 24 -23.44 11.21 8.43
C PRO A 24 -24.22 9.93 8.11
N GLY A 25 -25.54 10.00 7.90
CA GLY A 25 -26.38 8.82 7.73
C GLY A 25 -26.22 7.83 8.89
N ASN A 26 -25.93 6.56 8.56
CA ASN A 26 -25.73 5.48 9.53
C ASN A 26 -24.26 5.32 10.00
N TYR A 27 -23.35 6.18 9.54
CA TYR A 27 -21.94 6.10 9.93
C TYR A 27 -21.69 6.71 11.32
N PRO A 28 -20.67 6.23 12.07
CA PRO A 28 -20.40 6.71 13.42
C PRO A 28 -20.03 8.20 13.45
N ARG A 29 -20.47 8.88 14.51
CA ARG A 29 -20.26 10.32 14.73
C ARG A 29 -19.27 10.63 15.85
N ARG A 30 -18.79 9.60 16.54
CA ARG A 30 -17.87 9.70 17.68
C ARG A 30 -16.77 8.67 17.50
N PRO A 31 -15.53 8.97 17.91
CA PRO A 31 -14.46 7.99 17.98
C PRO A 31 -14.88 6.74 18.72
N ARG A 32 -14.34 5.59 18.30
CA ARG A 32 -14.38 4.37 19.09
C ARG A 32 -13.59 4.58 20.39
N PRO A 33 -13.90 3.87 21.48
CA PRO A 33 -12.98 3.73 22.60
C PRO A 33 -11.61 3.23 22.13
N PRO A 34 -10.53 3.41 22.91
CA PRO A 34 -9.24 2.83 22.60
C PRO A 34 -9.36 1.34 22.25
N LEU A 35 -8.77 0.92 21.12
CA LEU A 35 -8.98 -0.43 20.59
C LEU A 35 -8.27 -1.53 21.40
N GLY A 36 -7.36 -1.14 22.31
CA GLY A 36 -6.63 -2.08 23.15
C GLY A 36 -5.65 -2.96 22.37
N THR A 37 -5.43 -4.18 22.87
CA THR A 37 -4.65 -5.20 22.18
C THR A 37 -5.49 -5.93 21.15
N VAL A 38 -4.84 -6.54 20.18
CA VAL A 38 -5.48 -7.48 19.24
C VAL A 38 -6.18 -8.61 20.00
N ALA A 39 -7.19 -9.22 19.36
CA ALA A 39 -8.04 -10.22 19.98
C ALA A 39 -7.33 -11.57 20.24
N ASP A 40 -6.42 -11.96 19.35
CA ASP A 40 -5.73 -13.24 19.36
C ASP A 40 -4.44 -13.20 18.51
N ASP A 41 -3.75 -14.34 18.42
CA ASP A 41 -2.52 -14.50 17.62
C ASP A 41 -2.75 -14.23 16.12
N ALA A 42 -3.91 -14.61 15.57
CA ALA A 42 -4.20 -14.42 14.15
C ALA A 42 -4.37 -12.93 13.82
N ALA A 43 -5.06 -12.18 14.69
CA ALA A 43 -5.13 -10.73 14.61
C ALA A 43 -3.75 -10.08 14.81
N GLY A 44 -2.92 -10.64 15.69
CA GLY A 44 -1.52 -10.23 15.86
C GLY A 44 -0.67 -10.39 14.61
N ARG A 45 -0.75 -11.55 13.93
CA ARG A 45 -0.08 -11.80 12.64
C ARG A 45 -0.53 -10.84 11.55
N ARG A 46 -1.82 -10.48 11.53
CA ARG A 46 -2.35 -9.46 10.61
C ARG A 46 -1.76 -8.09 10.87
N VAL A 47 -1.70 -7.65 12.12
CA VAL A 47 -1.06 -6.36 12.47
C VAL A 47 0.43 -6.39 12.16
N GLU A 48 1.13 -7.48 12.43
CA GLU A 48 2.56 -7.61 12.09
C GLU A 48 2.78 -7.58 10.57
N ALA A 49 1.96 -8.28 9.78
CA ALA A 49 2.02 -8.25 8.32
C ALA A 49 1.79 -6.84 7.76
N GLN A 50 0.88 -6.07 8.35
CA GLN A 50 0.64 -4.67 7.98
C GLN A 50 1.84 -3.77 8.35
N ARG A 51 2.44 -3.97 9.53
CA ARG A 51 3.65 -3.25 9.96
C ARG A 51 4.84 -3.53 9.03
N MET A 52 4.96 -4.76 8.52
CA MET A 52 6.00 -5.12 7.57
C MET A 52 5.92 -4.33 6.25
N ALA A 53 4.81 -3.65 5.93
CA ALA A 53 4.77 -2.74 4.78
C ALA A 53 5.89 -1.69 4.83
N ASP A 54 6.27 -1.21 6.01
CA ASP A 54 7.30 -0.17 6.18
C ASP A 54 8.73 -0.67 5.94
N MET A 55 8.94 -2.00 5.91
CA MET A 55 10.24 -2.61 5.61
C MET A 55 10.32 -3.16 4.18
N VAL A 56 9.28 -3.02 3.34
CA VAL A 56 9.28 -3.57 1.97
C VAL A 56 9.69 -2.50 0.97
N ALA A 57 10.75 -2.75 0.20
CA ALA A 57 11.13 -1.86 -0.89
C ALA A 57 10.02 -1.84 -1.95
N GLY A 58 9.50 -0.65 -2.26
CA GLY A 58 8.52 -0.47 -3.34
C GLY A 58 9.18 -0.55 -4.72
N PRO A 59 8.56 -1.19 -5.73
CA PRO A 59 9.12 -1.29 -7.07
C PRO A 59 9.54 0.03 -7.72
N TRP A 60 8.82 1.13 -7.45
CA TRP A 60 9.17 2.47 -7.94
C TRP A 60 10.50 3.01 -7.39
N GLN A 61 11.01 2.43 -6.30
CA GLN A 61 12.33 2.76 -5.74
C GLN A 61 13.45 2.04 -6.50
N VAL A 62 13.15 0.89 -7.11
CA VAL A 62 14.08 0.10 -7.94
C VAL A 62 14.16 0.67 -9.35
N ASP A 63 13.01 0.98 -9.93
CA ASP A 63 12.87 1.63 -11.24
C ASP A 63 11.70 2.62 -11.18
N GLY A 64 11.96 3.90 -11.39
CA GLY A 64 10.96 4.97 -11.29
C GLY A 64 9.80 4.87 -12.30
N THR A 65 9.86 3.94 -13.26
CA THR A 65 8.76 3.64 -14.18
C THR A 65 7.76 2.62 -13.63
N LEU A 66 8.12 1.83 -12.59
CA LEU A 66 7.26 0.82 -11.95
C LEU A 66 6.31 1.46 -10.94
N ILE A 67 5.41 2.33 -11.42
CA ILE A 67 4.46 3.07 -10.58
C ILE A 67 3.03 2.55 -10.67
N SER A 68 2.69 1.83 -11.74
CA SER A 68 1.30 1.46 -12.01
C SER A 68 0.83 0.34 -11.07
N PRO A 69 -0.24 0.56 -10.28
CA PRO A 69 -0.87 -0.48 -9.48
C PRO A 69 -1.81 -1.37 -10.31
N LEU A 70 -1.92 -1.12 -11.62
CA LEU A 70 -2.72 -1.93 -12.52
C LEU A 70 -2.11 -3.33 -12.63
N SER A 71 -2.96 -4.34 -12.86
CA SER A 71 -2.58 -5.77 -12.90
C SER A 71 -2.28 -6.39 -11.53
N ALA A 72 -3.02 -6.02 -10.48
CA ALA A 72 -2.87 -6.57 -9.13
C ALA A 72 -3.02 -8.11 -9.04
N GLU A 73 -3.61 -8.77 -10.04
CA GLU A 73 -3.68 -10.23 -10.14
C GLU A 73 -2.31 -10.89 -10.36
N ILE A 74 -1.39 -10.19 -11.02
CA ILE A 74 -0.02 -10.65 -11.28
C ILE A 74 1.02 -9.78 -10.58
N ALA A 75 0.61 -8.67 -9.98
CA ALA A 75 1.45 -7.76 -9.22
C ALA A 75 0.77 -7.25 -7.93
N PRO A 76 0.47 -8.14 -6.97
CA PRO A 76 -0.34 -7.81 -5.80
C PRO A 76 0.39 -6.86 -4.86
N THR A 77 -0.37 -5.97 -4.23
CA THR A 77 0.09 -5.22 -3.05
C THR A 77 -0.79 -5.60 -1.87
N THR A 78 -0.26 -6.37 -0.91
CA THR A 78 -1.07 -6.83 0.22
C THR A 78 -0.24 -7.36 1.39
N ALA A 79 -0.80 -7.24 2.59
CA ALA A 79 -0.37 -8.01 3.75
C ALA A 79 -0.73 -9.50 3.60
N LEU A 80 0.13 -10.37 4.12
CA LEU A 80 0.04 -11.83 4.12
C LEU A 80 0.12 -12.34 5.57
N PRO A 81 -1.00 -12.38 6.33
CA PRO A 81 -1.03 -12.86 7.71
C PRO A 81 -0.90 -14.39 7.85
N GLU A 82 -1.12 -15.12 6.76
CA GLU A 82 -1.23 -16.58 6.77
C GLU A 82 -0.78 -17.19 5.43
N PRO A 83 -0.36 -18.47 5.41
CA PRO A 83 0.16 -19.11 4.19
C PRO A 83 -0.85 -19.15 3.02
N GLY A 84 -2.14 -19.27 3.29
CA GLY A 84 -3.18 -19.33 2.23
C GLY A 84 -3.23 -18.07 1.34
N ARG A 85 -2.65 -16.96 1.80
CA ARG A 85 -2.60 -15.69 1.06
C ARG A 85 -1.53 -15.68 -0.03
N PHE A 86 -0.63 -16.66 -0.06
CA PHE A 86 0.36 -16.79 -1.13
C PHE A 86 -0.31 -17.05 -2.49
N SER A 87 -1.55 -17.54 -2.53
CA SER A 87 -2.34 -17.68 -3.77
C SER A 87 -2.53 -16.36 -4.54
N ALA A 88 -2.31 -15.21 -3.91
CA ALA A 88 -2.29 -13.91 -4.59
C ALA A 88 -1.01 -13.67 -5.42
N LEU A 89 0.08 -14.39 -5.13
CA LEU A 89 1.35 -14.25 -5.84
C LEU A 89 1.34 -15.09 -7.11
N VAL A 90 2.06 -14.64 -8.14
CA VAL A 90 2.34 -15.46 -9.31
C VAL A 90 3.00 -16.76 -8.85
N ARG A 91 2.36 -17.90 -9.21
CA ARG A 91 2.79 -19.26 -8.84
C ARG A 91 2.93 -19.50 -7.33
N GLY A 92 2.29 -18.66 -6.52
CA GLY A 92 2.37 -18.73 -5.06
C GLY A 92 1.79 -19.99 -4.44
N ASP A 93 0.88 -20.68 -5.13
CA ASP A 93 0.37 -21.99 -4.72
C ASP A 93 1.48 -23.04 -4.56
N SER A 94 2.55 -22.94 -5.34
CA SER A 94 3.70 -23.86 -5.26
C SER A 94 4.52 -23.69 -3.98
N ILE A 95 4.45 -22.50 -3.36
CA ILE A 95 5.23 -22.14 -2.16
C ILE A 95 4.37 -21.99 -0.90
N ALA A 96 3.04 -21.96 -1.02
CA ALA A 96 2.12 -21.81 0.11
C ALA A 96 2.24 -22.96 1.13
N ALA A 97 2.27 -24.21 0.66
CA ALA A 97 2.43 -25.38 1.52
C ALA A 97 3.80 -25.41 2.21
N ILE A 98 4.83 -24.91 1.52
CA ILE A 98 6.20 -24.79 2.05
C ILE A 98 6.23 -23.72 3.15
N ALA A 99 5.65 -22.55 2.90
CA ALA A 99 5.51 -21.51 3.90
C ALA A 99 4.83 -22.04 5.18
N ALA A 100 3.74 -22.80 5.03
CA ALA A 100 3.05 -23.44 6.14
C ALA A 100 3.94 -24.45 6.89
N ALA A 101 4.61 -25.35 6.16
CA ALA A 101 5.49 -26.37 6.75
C ALA A 101 6.67 -25.76 7.54
N HIS A 102 7.18 -24.61 7.10
CA HIS A 102 8.23 -23.85 7.77
C HIS A 102 7.69 -22.83 8.78
N ARG A 103 6.40 -22.92 9.15
CA ARG A 103 5.76 -22.11 10.21
C ARG A 103 5.79 -20.60 9.92
N PHE A 104 5.50 -20.22 8.68
CA PHE A 104 5.33 -18.83 8.26
C PHE A 104 4.54 -18.01 9.30
N VAL A 105 5.05 -16.82 9.59
CA VAL A 105 4.54 -15.94 10.65
C VAL A 105 3.64 -14.86 10.05
N ALA A 106 4.20 -14.05 9.15
CA ALA A 106 3.57 -12.90 8.51
C ALA A 106 4.40 -12.45 7.31
N GLY A 107 3.83 -11.67 6.40
CA GLY A 107 4.56 -11.10 5.28
C GLY A 107 3.84 -9.93 4.64
N PHE A 108 4.54 -9.24 3.75
CA PHE A 108 3.96 -8.19 2.92
C PHE A 108 4.56 -8.26 1.53
N VAL A 109 3.76 -7.99 0.51
CA VAL A 109 4.20 -7.91 -0.89
C VAL A 109 3.79 -6.58 -1.49
N SER A 110 4.67 -6.02 -2.32
CA SER A 110 4.42 -4.84 -3.13
C SER A 110 4.72 -5.12 -4.59
N GLY A 111 3.67 -5.21 -5.39
CA GLY A 111 3.71 -5.36 -6.84
C GLY A 111 3.39 -4.09 -7.61
N ARG A 112 4.11 -3.88 -8.71
CA ARG A 112 3.85 -2.82 -9.68
C ARG A 112 4.29 -3.24 -11.09
N VAL A 113 3.67 -2.59 -12.06
CA VAL A 113 4.07 -2.66 -13.47
C VAL A 113 4.42 -1.27 -14.00
N THR A 114 5.09 -1.22 -15.15
CA THR A 114 5.13 -0.01 -15.97
C THR A 114 3.72 0.33 -16.44
N PRO A 115 3.27 1.59 -16.39
CA PRO A 115 1.98 1.99 -16.91
C PRO A 115 1.74 1.47 -18.34
N PRO A 116 0.54 0.94 -18.64
CA PRO A 116 0.18 0.65 -20.02
C PRO A 116 0.12 1.96 -20.81
N PRO A 117 0.35 1.91 -22.14
CA PRO A 117 0.19 3.09 -22.97
C PRO A 117 -1.28 3.54 -22.99
N PRO A 118 -1.56 4.82 -23.31
CA PRO A 118 -2.92 5.29 -23.51
C PRO A 118 -3.68 4.45 -24.56
N ARG A 119 -5.01 4.34 -24.42
CA ARG A 119 -5.85 3.60 -25.38
C ARG A 119 -5.58 4.06 -26.82
N GLY A 120 -5.37 3.10 -27.71
CA GLY A 120 -5.10 3.35 -29.13
C GLY A 120 -3.65 3.68 -29.48
N GLN A 121 -2.74 3.70 -28.50
CA GLN A 121 -1.29 3.80 -28.73
C GLN A 121 -0.63 2.42 -28.76
N PRO A 122 0.51 2.27 -29.47
CA PRO A 122 1.26 1.02 -29.49
C PRO A 122 1.73 0.62 -28.08
N PRO A 123 1.97 -0.68 -27.82
CA PRO A 123 2.51 -1.17 -26.55
C PRO A 123 3.76 -0.38 -26.11
N THR A 124 3.93 -0.20 -24.81
CA THR A 124 5.19 0.30 -24.25
C THR A 124 6.34 -0.54 -24.80
N ASP A 125 7.41 0.09 -25.27
CA ASP A 125 8.50 -0.64 -25.95
C ASP A 125 9.18 -1.70 -25.06
N LYS A 126 9.12 -1.52 -23.72
CA LYS A 126 9.81 -2.35 -22.72
C LYS A 126 9.02 -2.43 -21.41
N PRO A 127 7.86 -3.12 -21.37
CA PRO A 127 7.09 -3.22 -20.15
C PRO A 127 7.83 -4.05 -19.11
N LYS A 128 7.73 -3.64 -17.85
CA LYS A 128 8.34 -4.31 -16.70
C LYS A 128 7.30 -4.60 -15.64
N ILE A 129 7.56 -5.65 -14.87
CA ILE A 129 6.78 -6.05 -13.70
C ILE A 129 7.75 -6.42 -12.59
N LEU A 130 7.43 -6.01 -11.37
CA LEU A 130 8.17 -6.40 -10.17
C LEU A 130 7.21 -6.53 -9.00
N ASP A 131 7.25 -7.69 -8.38
CA ASP A 131 6.73 -7.94 -7.05
C ASP A 131 7.89 -8.17 -6.11
N ASN A 132 7.92 -7.39 -5.04
CA ASN A 132 8.88 -7.57 -3.97
C ASN A 132 8.13 -7.96 -2.69
N GLY A 133 8.42 -9.14 -2.17
CA GLY A 133 7.83 -9.71 -0.98
C GLY A 133 8.86 -9.95 0.11
N VAL A 134 8.43 -9.78 1.36
CA VAL A 134 9.22 -10.16 2.54
C VAL A 134 8.36 -11.08 3.41
N PHE A 135 8.84 -12.29 3.62
CA PHE A 135 8.15 -13.35 4.34
C PHE A 135 8.89 -13.69 5.62
N ARG A 136 8.22 -13.54 6.77
CA ARG A 136 8.81 -13.77 8.08
C ARG A 136 8.59 -15.20 8.55
N PHE A 137 9.66 -15.79 9.06
CA PHE A 137 9.68 -17.11 9.69
C PHE A 137 10.13 -17.00 11.15
N PRO A 138 9.97 -18.06 11.96
CA PRO A 138 10.28 -17.99 13.40
C PRO A 138 11.77 -17.76 13.71
N SER A 139 12.67 -18.21 12.84
CA SER A 139 14.12 -18.10 13.04
C SER A 139 14.87 -17.95 11.71
N PRO A 140 16.15 -17.54 11.73
CA PRO A 140 16.98 -17.52 10.54
C PRO A 140 17.16 -18.88 9.86
N GLN A 141 17.17 -19.96 10.63
CA GLN A 141 17.26 -21.31 10.09
C GLN A 141 15.97 -21.67 9.34
N ASP A 142 14.80 -21.39 9.93
CA ASP A 142 13.51 -21.63 9.27
C ASP A 142 13.39 -20.86 7.95
N ALA A 143 13.84 -19.60 7.93
CA ALA A 143 13.86 -18.79 6.72
C ALA A 143 14.83 -19.34 5.66
N THR A 144 16.01 -19.80 6.06
CA THR A 144 17.00 -20.42 5.16
C THR A 144 16.44 -21.68 4.51
N ASP A 145 15.85 -22.57 5.31
CA ASP A 145 15.28 -23.82 4.84
C ASP A 145 14.04 -23.55 3.95
N ALA A 146 13.20 -22.60 4.34
CA ALA A 146 12.05 -22.17 3.54
C ALA A 146 12.49 -21.60 2.19
N ALA A 147 13.47 -20.69 2.14
CA ALA A 147 13.98 -20.11 0.90
C ALA A 147 14.49 -21.20 -0.06
N ALA A 148 15.27 -22.15 0.46
CA ALA A 148 15.81 -23.25 -0.35
C ALA A 148 14.68 -24.15 -0.89
N ALA A 149 13.71 -24.51 -0.05
CA ALA A 149 12.57 -25.33 -0.45
C ALA A 149 11.67 -24.61 -1.47
N MET A 150 11.36 -23.33 -1.25
CA MET A 150 10.57 -22.51 -2.17
C MET A 150 11.24 -22.40 -3.53
N ALA A 151 12.55 -22.14 -3.57
CA ALA A 151 13.29 -22.04 -4.83
C ALA A 151 13.39 -23.36 -5.58
N ALA A 152 13.41 -24.50 -4.87
CA ALA A 152 13.35 -25.81 -5.49
C ALA A 152 11.96 -26.11 -6.08
N ALA A 153 10.89 -25.69 -5.39
CA ALA A 153 9.52 -25.82 -5.89
C ALA A 153 9.26 -24.92 -7.11
N ASP A 154 9.75 -23.67 -7.11
CA ASP A 154 9.67 -22.79 -8.28
C ASP A 154 10.41 -23.37 -9.49
N MET A 155 11.61 -23.95 -9.30
CA MET A 155 12.34 -24.64 -10.37
C MET A 155 11.53 -25.82 -10.95
N ALA A 156 10.84 -26.57 -10.10
CA ALA A 156 10.02 -27.71 -10.51
C ALA A 156 8.66 -27.30 -11.11
N THR A 157 8.24 -26.05 -10.96
CA THR A 157 6.95 -25.56 -11.45
C THR A 157 6.98 -25.42 -12.96
N VAL A 158 6.14 -26.21 -13.64
CA VAL A 158 5.92 -26.11 -15.08
C VAL A 158 5.18 -24.81 -15.38
N ARG A 159 5.77 -23.98 -16.25
CA ARG A 159 5.23 -22.67 -16.62
C ARG A 159 4.33 -22.77 -17.85
N PRO A 160 3.47 -21.77 -18.13
CA PRO A 160 2.56 -21.80 -19.29
C PRO A 160 3.29 -22.14 -20.58
N GLY A 161 2.71 -23.06 -21.37
CA GLY A 161 3.34 -23.58 -22.59
C GLY A 161 4.39 -24.67 -22.36
N ASP A 162 4.37 -25.32 -21.19
CA ASP A 162 5.31 -26.37 -20.79
C ASP A 162 6.78 -25.93 -20.83
N ILE A 163 7.02 -24.63 -20.57
CA ILE A 163 8.35 -24.03 -20.63
C ILE A 163 9.05 -24.26 -19.28
N PRO A 164 10.18 -24.99 -19.24
CA PRO A 164 10.91 -25.21 -18.00
C PRO A 164 11.64 -23.94 -17.56
N ALA A 165 11.78 -23.77 -16.25
CA ALA A 165 12.68 -22.77 -15.69
C ALA A 165 14.14 -23.22 -15.78
N THR A 166 15.05 -22.25 -15.81
CA THR A 166 16.50 -22.45 -15.72
C THR A 166 17.08 -21.52 -14.67
N ARG A 167 18.28 -21.82 -14.15
CA ARG A 167 18.94 -20.96 -13.16
C ARG A 167 19.25 -19.58 -13.75
N LEU A 168 18.99 -18.54 -12.96
CA LEU A 168 19.44 -17.18 -13.22
C LEU A 168 20.47 -16.79 -12.16
N SER A 169 21.64 -16.31 -12.58
CA SER A 169 22.63 -15.75 -11.66
C SER A 169 22.25 -14.30 -11.33
N ILE A 170 22.24 -13.95 -10.05
CA ILE A 170 21.96 -12.58 -9.59
C ILE A 170 23.29 -11.88 -9.25
N PRO A 171 23.65 -10.78 -9.92
CA PRO A 171 24.88 -10.05 -9.64
C PRO A 171 25.02 -9.68 -8.17
N HIS A 172 26.20 -9.85 -7.58
CA HIS A 172 26.52 -9.53 -6.18
C HIS A 172 25.76 -10.34 -5.09
N TYR A 173 24.83 -11.21 -5.48
CA TYR A 173 24.02 -12.01 -4.56
C TYR A 173 24.15 -13.52 -4.83
N PRO A 174 25.32 -14.13 -4.52
CA PRO A 174 25.56 -15.55 -4.80
C PRO A 174 24.70 -16.51 -3.98
N ASN A 175 24.11 -16.04 -2.87
CA ASN A 175 23.22 -16.82 -2.02
C ASN A 175 21.74 -16.70 -2.45
N THR A 176 21.44 -15.86 -3.43
CA THR A 176 20.09 -15.76 -4.00
C THR A 176 19.88 -16.88 -5.00
N VAL A 177 18.76 -17.58 -4.82
CA VAL A 177 18.35 -18.64 -5.71
C VAL A 177 17.26 -18.13 -6.62
N ALA A 178 17.58 -17.93 -7.89
CA ALA A 178 16.63 -17.43 -8.89
C ALA A 178 16.46 -18.40 -10.06
N ASN A 179 15.22 -18.52 -10.55
CA ASN A 179 14.90 -19.32 -11.71
C ASN A 179 14.10 -18.50 -12.74
N VAL A 180 14.55 -18.51 -13.99
CA VAL A 180 14.03 -17.72 -15.10
C VAL A 180 13.47 -18.62 -16.20
N ALA A 181 12.47 -18.13 -16.91
CA ALA A 181 12.01 -18.74 -18.16
C ALA A 181 11.63 -17.69 -19.20
N PRO A 182 11.77 -18.02 -20.49
CA PRO A 182 11.28 -17.17 -21.57
C PRO A 182 9.75 -17.30 -21.67
N LEU A 183 9.00 -16.30 -21.19
CA LEU A 183 7.54 -16.31 -21.18
C LEU A 183 6.98 -15.08 -21.89
N SER A 184 5.87 -15.27 -22.61
CA SER A 184 5.08 -14.20 -23.21
C SER A 184 5.89 -13.25 -24.11
N GLY A 185 6.95 -13.74 -24.78
CA GLY A 185 7.86 -12.91 -25.59
C GLY A 185 8.88 -12.09 -24.79
N GLY A 186 9.13 -12.43 -23.53
CA GLY A 186 10.18 -11.86 -22.68
C GLY A 186 10.70 -12.88 -21.68
N PHE A 187 11.17 -12.41 -20.52
CA PHE A 187 11.71 -13.22 -19.45
C PHE A 187 11.02 -12.90 -18.13
N GLU A 188 10.70 -13.93 -17.37
CA GLU A 188 10.13 -13.83 -16.03
C GLU A 188 10.95 -14.71 -15.09
N ALA A 189 11.29 -14.18 -13.91
CA ALA A 189 12.04 -14.92 -12.90
C ALA A 189 11.38 -14.78 -11.52
N GLU A 190 11.50 -15.84 -10.74
CA GLU A 190 11.33 -15.78 -9.29
C GLU A 190 12.67 -15.93 -8.61
N ALA A 191 12.88 -15.19 -7.52
CA ALA A 191 14.08 -15.24 -6.72
C ALA A 191 13.75 -15.32 -5.24
N PHE A 192 14.55 -16.11 -4.52
CA PHE A 192 14.42 -16.34 -3.08
C PHE A 192 15.77 -16.09 -2.41
N THR A 193 15.78 -15.23 -1.40
CA THR A 193 16.99 -14.89 -0.62
C THR A 193 16.67 -14.96 0.86
N ALA A 194 17.40 -15.79 1.61
CA ALA A 194 17.30 -15.79 3.07
C ALA A 194 18.08 -14.59 3.65
N HIS A 195 17.48 -13.87 4.58
CA HIS A 195 18.08 -12.72 5.26
C HIS A 195 17.56 -12.63 6.70
N GLY A 196 18.38 -13.03 7.68
CA GLY A 196 17.91 -13.18 9.06
C GLY A 196 16.67 -14.09 9.11
N PRO A 197 15.61 -13.76 9.89
CA PRO A 197 14.38 -14.54 9.93
C PRO A 197 13.42 -14.28 8.74
N TYR A 198 13.92 -13.68 7.65
CA TYR A 198 13.11 -13.34 6.49
C TYR A 198 13.54 -14.11 5.24
N VAL A 199 12.57 -14.40 4.38
CA VAL A 199 12.80 -14.74 2.97
C VAL A 199 12.36 -13.53 2.14
N PHE A 200 13.29 -12.98 1.38
CA PHE A 200 12.97 -12.02 0.33
C PHE A 200 12.56 -12.80 -0.91
N PHE A 201 11.41 -12.43 -1.46
CA PHE A 201 10.83 -12.97 -2.66
C PHE A 201 10.77 -11.88 -3.72
N GLN A 202 11.23 -12.18 -4.93
CA GLN A 202 10.97 -11.33 -6.08
C GLN A 202 10.31 -12.13 -7.18
N PHE A 203 9.24 -11.61 -7.77
CA PHE A 203 8.80 -11.96 -9.12
C PHE A 203 9.13 -10.78 -10.02
N ALA A 204 9.96 -10.97 -11.04
CA ALA A 204 10.41 -9.90 -11.92
C ALA A 204 10.29 -10.31 -13.38
N GLY A 205 9.83 -9.39 -14.23
CA GLY A 205 9.65 -9.64 -15.65
C GLY A 205 10.05 -8.46 -16.52
N SER A 206 10.65 -8.77 -17.67
CA SER A 206 11.06 -7.80 -18.68
C SER A 206 11.02 -8.40 -20.09
N LYS A 207 10.70 -7.58 -21.09
CA LYS A 207 10.84 -7.98 -22.51
C LYS A 207 12.25 -7.80 -23.06
N GLU A 208 13.17 -7.21 -22.28
CA GLU A 208 14.51 -6.86 -22.77
C GLU A 208 15.45 -8.07 -22.81
N SER A 209 15.73 -8.69 -21.66
CA SER A 209 16.62 -9.84 -21.53
C SER A 209 16.49 -10.48 -20.15
N ALA A 210 17.02 -11.69 -19.98
CA ALA A 210 17.19 -12.31 -18.65
C ALA A 210 18.14 -11.51 -17.75
N ASP A 211 19.18 -10.89 -18.31
CA ASP A 211 20.11 -10.04 -17.54
C ASP A 211 19.42 -8.80 -16.98
N ALA A 212 18.50 -8.18 -17.74
CA ALA A 212 17.72 -7.04 -17.25
C ALA A 212 16.80 -7.44 -16.07
N VAL A 213 16.30 -8.69 -16.07
CA VAL A 213 15.56 -9.25 -14.93
C VAL A 213 16.49 -9.48 -13.74
N ALA A 214 17.67 -10.03 -13.96
CA ALA A 214 18.68 -10.24 -12.91
C ALA A 214 19.12 -8.92 -12.24
N ASP A 215 19.37 -7.88 -13.03
CA ASP A 215 19.74 -6.56 -12.55
C ASP A 215 18.61 -5.91 -11.73
N MET A 216 17.36 -6.11 -12.12
CA MET A 216 16.20 -5.62 -11.37
C MET A 216 16.08 -6.30 -10.01
N ILE A 217 16.30 -7.61 -9.95
CA ILE A 217 16.33 -8.37 -8.70
C ILE A 217 17.50 -7.90 -7.82
N ALA A 218 18.70 -7.76 -8.36
CA ALA A 218 19.88 -7.30 -7.61
C ALA A 218 19.65 -5.91 -6.98
N LYS A 219 19.13 -4.95 -7.75
CA LYS A 219 18.77 -3.60 -7.24
C LYS A 219 17.68 -3.65 -6.17
N THR A 220 16.74 -4.59 -6.29
CA THR A 220 15.71 -4.80 -5.26
C THR A 220 16.35 -5.25 -3.95
N LEU A 221 17.28 -6.21 -4.01
CA LEU A 221 17.99 -6.72 -2.83
C LEU A 221 18.87 -5.65 -2.18
N ASP A 222 19.51 -4.76 -2.97
CA ASP A 222 20.29 -3.62 -2.46
C ASP A 222 19.47 -2.70 -1.54
N LEU A 223 18.19 -2.51 -1.86
CA LEU A 223 17.26 -1.69 -1.08
C LEU A 223 16.62 -2.49 0.06
N GLN A 224 16.31 -3.76 -0.17
CA GLN A 224 15.51 -4.58 0.72
C GLN A 224 16.28 -5.01 1.97
N GLY A 225 17.57 -5.36 1.85
CA GLY A 225 18.39 -5.79 2.99
C GLY A 225 18.42 -4.75 4.13
N PRO A 226 18.85 -3.50 3.86
CA PRO A 226 18.89 -2.45 4.88
C PRO A 226 17.52 -2.16 5.50
N LEU A 227 16.44 -2.14 4.72
CA LEU A 227 15.09 -1.91 5.26
C LEU A 227 14.70 -3.02 6.25
N ALA A 228 15.05 -4.26 5.94
CA ALA A 228 14.76 -5.39 6.82
C ALA A 228 15.58 -5.36 8.11
N ASP A 229 16.83 -4.90 8.05
CA ASP A 229 17.72 -4.79 9.22
C ASP A 229 17.24 -3.75 10.24
N HIS A 230 16.53 -2.71 9.80
CA HIS A 230 16.01 -1.67 10.68
C HIS A 230 14.64 -2.03 11.29
N PHE A 231 13.94 -3.02 10.74
CA PHE A 231 12.61 -3.39 11.20
C PHE A 231 12.64 -4.05 12.58
N GLN A 232 11.87 -3.49 13.51
CA GLN A 232 11.71 -4.04 14.86
C GLN A 232 10.58 -5.06 14.88
N ALA A 233 10.92 -6.29 14.51
CA ALA A 233 9.99 -7.41 14.49
C ALA A 233 9.49 -7.75 15.90
N THR A 234 8.18 -7.97 16.03
CA THR A 234 7.57 -8.40 17.30
C THR A 234 8.00 -9.82 17.62
N PRO A 235 8.45 -10.18 18.83
CA PRO A 235 8.68 -11.58 19.19
C PRO A 235 7.45 -12.45 18.85
N VAL A 236 7.68 -13.65 18.28
CA VAL A 236 6.59 -14.48 17.73
C VAL A 236 5.56 -14.85 18.80
N ASP A 237 6.02 -15.05 20.03
CA ASP A 237 5.20 -15.35 21.22
C ASP A 237 4.47 -14.11 21.80
N GLN A 238 4.70 -12.92 21.24
CA GLN A 238 4.10 -11.65 21.69
C GLN A 238 3.15 -11.02 20.65
N LEU A 239 2.86 -11.71 19.53
CA LEU A 239 1.99 -11.17 18.49
C LEU A 239 0.58 -10.84 19.02
N ALA A 240 0.03 -11.67 19.90
CA ALA A 240 -1.27 -11.43 20.54
C ALA A 240 -1.27 -10.23 21.52
N ALA A 241 -0.10 -9.69 21.89
CA ALA A 241 0.03 -8.51 22.74
C ALA A 241 0.15 -7.20 21.94
N LEU A 242 0.14 -7.27 20.61
CA LEU A 242 0.24 -6.07 19.78
C LEU A 242 -0.94 -5.12 20.02
N PRO A 243 -0.70 -3.80 20.11
CA PRO A 243 -1.78 -2.83 20.12
C PRO A 243 -2.49 -2.81 18.76
N ALA A 244 -3.82 -2.85 18.77
CA ALA A 244 -4.62 -2.76 17.55
C ALA A 244 -4.59 -1.36 16.93
N ASP A 245 -4.33 -0.32 17.74
CA ASP A 245 -4.15 1.06 17.31
C ASP A 245 -3.17 1.80 18.22
N PRO A 246 -1.85 1.71 17.96
CA PRO A 246 -0.83 2.37 18.78
C PRO A 246 -0.90 3.91 18.72
N THR A 247 -1.60 4.48 17.73
CA THR A 247 -1.67 5.92 17.49
C THR A 247 -2.93 6.58 18.04
N GLY A 248 -3.99 5.80 18.27
CA GLY A 248 -5.35 6.30 18.50
C GLY A 248 -6.04 6.85 17.25
N LEU A 249 -5.35 6.89 16.09
CA LEU A 249 -5.89 7.42 14.84
C LEU A 249 -6.96 6.49 14.26
N LEU A 250 -6.76 5.17 14.32
CA LEU A 250 -7.72 4.21 13.78
C LEU A 250 -9.05 4.23 14.56
N ALA A 251 -9.01 4.44 15.88
CA ALA A 251 -10.20 4.66 16.69
C ALA A 251 -11.01 5.89 16.24
N ARG A 252 -10.34 6.88 15.62
CA ARG A 252 -10.93 8.10 15.04
C ARG A 252 -11.22 7.99 13.53
N THR A 253 -10.96 6.85 12.90
CA THR A 253 -11.26 6.58 11.49
C THR A 253 -12.61 5.88 11.37
N VAL A 254 -13.44 6.28 10.39
CA VAL A 254 -14.70 5.60 10.09
C VAL A 254 -14.39 4.14 9.71
N PRO A 255 -14.94 3.15 10.42
CA PRO A 255 -14.64 1.75 10.19
C PRO A 255 -15.37 1.21 8.96
N ALA A 256 -14.71 0.32 8.22
CA ALA A 256 -15.37 -0.53 7.23
C ALA A 256 -16.16 -1.63 7.95
N THR A 257 -17.30 -2.03 7.37
CA THR A 257 -18.11 -3.13 7.91
C THR A 257 -17.39 -4.47 7.79
N ASP A 258 -16.68 -4.68 6.68
CA ASP A 258 -15.88 -5.87 6.40
C ASP A 258 -14.50 -5.43 5.88
N PRO A 259 -13.54 -5.16 6.79
CA PRO A 259 -12.24 -4.65 6.39
C PRO A 259 -11.41 -5.74 5.71
N SER A 260 -10.88 -5.44 4.52
CA SER A 260 -9.86 -6.26 3.87
C SER A 260 -8.61 -6.40 4.74
N VAL A 261 -7.70 -7.31 4.39
CA VAL A 261 -6.43 -7.50 5.13
C VAL A 261 -5.55 -6.22 5.18
N ASN A 262 -5.75 -5.27 4.25
CA ASN A 262 -5.01 -4.02 4.20
C ASN A 262 -5.72 -2.85 4.91
N GLN A 263 -6.95 -3.04 5.37
CA GLN A 263 -7.73 -2.05 6.12
C GLN A 263 -7.69 -2.32 7.63
N ALA A 264 -8.40 -1.50 8.41
CA ALA A 264 -8.32 -1.52 9.87
C ALA A 264 -6.86 -1.46 10.34
N ALA A 265 -6.09 -0.53 9.77
CA ALA A 265 -4.65 -0.43 9.92
C ALA A 265 -4.19 1.04 9.96
N VAL A 266 -3.06 1.28 10.63
CA VAL A 266 -2.33 2.55 10.58
C VAL A 266 -0.94 2.28 10.02
N TYR A 267 -0.65 2.83 8.86
CA TYR A 267 0.64 2.68 8.19
C TYR A 267 1.53 3.91 8.48
N PRO A 268 2.84 3.70 8.72
CA PRO A 268 3.80 4.78 8.60
C PRO A 268 3.87 5.30 7.15
N PRO A 269 4.48 6.47 6.90
CA PRO A 269 4.41 7.11 5.60
C PRO A 269 5.01 6.27 4.48
N HIS A 270 6.11 5.55 4.71
CA HIS A 270 6.70 4.69 3.68
C HIS A 270 5.81 3.48 3.37
N GLY A 271 5.35 2.74 4.38
CA GLY A 271 4.38 1.66 4.20
C GLY A 271 3.08 2.08 3.50
N ALA A 272 2.58 3.30 3.76
CA ALA A 272 1.37 3.81 3.12
C ALA A 272 1.54 4.09 1.61
N LEU A 273 2.77 4.27 1.10
CA LEU A 273 3.02 4.54 -0.32
C LEU A 273 2.65 3.36 -1.22
N HIS A 274 2.72 2.13 -0.71
CA HIS A 274 2.36 0.91 -1.45
C HIS A 274 0.93 0.94 -2.00
N PHE A 275 0.03 1.69 -1.37
CA PHE A 275 -1.38 1.78 -1.79
C PHE A 275 -1.70 3.01 -2.64
N ARG A 276 -0.68 3.75 -3.09
CA ARG A 276 -0.85 5.01 -3.82
C ARG A 276 -0.68 4.81 -5.32
N PRO A 277 -1.48 5.50 -6.14
CA PRO A 277 -1.41 5.39 -7.59
C PRO A 277 -0.12 5.98 -8.16
N ASP A 278 0.37 7.07 -7.55
CA ASP A 278 1.69 7.65 -7.83
C ASP A 278 2.46 7.76 -6.50
N PRO A 279 3.26 6.75 -6.14
CA PRO A 279 4.02 6.75 -4.90
C PRO A 279 5.16 7.77 -4.91
N VAL A 280 5.65 8.19 -6.08
CA VAL A 280 6.74 9.19 -6.20
C VAL A 280 6.19 10.57 -5.85
N ALA A 281 5.10 10.99 -6.50
CA ALA A 281 4.43 12.24 -6.20
C ALA A 281 3.83 12.24 -4.78
N THR A 282 3.31 11.09 -4.31
CA THR A 282 2.77 10.99 -2.95
C THR A 282 3.87 11.14 -1.89
N ARG A 283 5.07 10.60 -2.12
CA ARG A 283 6.20 10.78 -1.19
C ARG A 283 6.59 12.24 -1.02
N ALA A 284 6.64 13.00 -2.11
CA ALA A 284 6.88 14.44 -2.05
C ALA A 284 5.78 15.16 -1.24
N MET A 285 4.51 14.82 -1.49
CA MET A 285 3.39 15.35 -0.73
C MET A 285 3.48 15.01 0.77
N TYR A 286 3.82 13.78 1.14
CA TYR A 286 3.99 13.37 2.53
C TYR A 286 5.07 14.20 3.23
N SER A 287 6.20 14.42 2.56
CA SER A 287 7.29 15.26 3.07
C SER A 287 6.84 16.71 3.26
N ASP A 288 6.19 17.30 2.26
CA ASP A 288 5.76 18.71 2.30
C ASP A 288 4.69 19.00 3.36
N ALA A 289 3.81 18.02 3.60
CA ALA A 289 2.75 18.11 4.59
C ALA A 289 3.17 17.64 5.99
N GLY A 290 4.33 17.00 6.13
CA GLY A 290 4.76 16.37 7.38
C GLY A 290 3.83 15.25 7.82
N ILE A 291 3.46 14.35 6.90
CA ILE A 291 2.60 13.20 7.22
C ILE A 291 3.36 12.22 8.12
N GLY A 292 2.80 11.93 9.29
CA GLY A 292 3.35 10.98 10.27
C GLY A 292 2.67 9.61 10.22
N HIS A 293 1.35 9.58 10.03
CA HIS A 293 0.56 8.35 10.01
C HIS A 293 -0.55 8.40 8.97
N VAL A 294 -0.88 7.24 8.41
CA VAL A 294 -2.01 7.07 7.50
C VAL A 294 -2.88 5.93 7.99
N ALA A 295 -4.07 6.25 8.51
CA ALA A 295 -5.06 5.24 8.84
C ALA A 295 -5.88 4.88 7.60
N ALA A 296 -6.04 3.58 7.35
CA ALA A 296 -6.81 3.04 6.25
C ALA A 296 -7.91 2.11 6.77
N ASP A 297 -9.17 2.53 6.60
CA ASP A 297 -10.36 1.76 6.96
C ASP A 297 -11.48 2.03 5.93
N ARG A 298 -12.71 2.43 6.32
CA ARG A 298 -13.71 2.92 5.33
C ARG A 298 -13.28 4.23 4.69
N THR A 299 -12.61 5.06 5.47
CA THR A 299 -11.91 6.27 5.04
C THR A 299 -10.41 6.07 5.08
N THR A 300 -9.69 6.89 4.32
CA THR A 300 -8.26 7.06 4.52
C THR A 300 -8.02 8.41 5.18
N VAL A 301 -7.35 8.39 6.34
CA VAL A 301 -7.01 9.60 7.12
C VAL A 301 -5.50 9.76 7.16
N TYR A 302 -5.03 10.93 6.77
CA TYR A 302 -3.63 11.33 6.75
C TYR A 302 -3.41 12.34 7.88
N GLU A 303 -2.62 11.95 8.88
CA GLU A 303 -2.22 12.82 9.98
C GLU A 303 -1.00 13.63 9.59
N ALA A 304 -1.19 14.93 9.39
CA ALA A 304 -0.14 15.89 9.09
C ALA A 304 0.43 16.52 10.37
N VAL A 305 1.53 17.26 10.23
CA VAL A 305 2.18 17.95 11.35
C VAL A 305 1.31 19.05 11.96
N ASP A 306 0.49 19.72 11.13
CA ASP A 306 -0.36 20.84 11.51
C ASP A 306 -1.51 21.05 10.49
N PRO A 307 -2.45 21.98 10.73
CA PRO A 307 -3.54 22.26 9.78
C PRO A 307 -3.09 22.76 8.40
N THR A 308 -1.93 23.42 8.29
CA THR A 308 -1.37 23.85 6.99
C THR A 308 -0.84 22.64 6.21
N GLY A 309 -0.22 21.68 6.90
CA GLY A 309 0.14 20.39 6.36
C GLY A 309 -1.07 19.60 5.88
N ALA A 310 -2.16 19.59 6.65
CA ALA A 310 -3.41 18.95 6.24
C ALA A 310 -3.98 19.56 4.95
N GLN A 311 -3.96 20.88 4.81
CA GLN A 311 -4.39 21.53 3.57
C GLN A 311 -3.50 21.14 2.38
N ARG A 312 -2.16 21.14 2.56
CA ARG A 312 -1.21 20.69 1.53
C ARG A 312 -1.43 19.23 1.14
N ALA A 313 -1.73 18.37 2.11
CA ALA A 313 -2.04 16.97 1.88
C ALA A 313 -3.33 16.82 1.07
N ALA A 314 -4.42 17.49 1.45
CA ALA A 314 -5.68 17.48 0.71
C ALA A 314 -5.52 17.97 -0.75
N ASP A 315 -4.73 19.02 -0.95
CA ASP A 315 -4.43 19.52 -2.30
C ASP A 315 -3.60 18.54 -3.11
N GLY A 316 -2.63 17.87 -2.48
CA GLY A 316 -1.84 16.83 -3.13
C GLY A 316 -2.65 15.58 -3.45
N LEU A 317 -3.55 15.14 -2.57
CA LEU A 317 -4.51 14.07 -2.83
C LEU A 317 -5.36 14.40 -4.05
N ALA A 318 -5.90 15.62 -4.13
CA ALA A 318 -6.68 16.03 -5.30
C ALA A 318 -5.82 16.06 -6.57
N ARG A 319 -4.57 16.55 -6.51
CA ARG A 319 -3.67 16.56 -7.68
C ARG A 319 -3.31 15.16 -8.18
N ILE A 320 -3.30 14.16 -7.30
CA ILE A 320 -2.86 12.79 -7.61
C ILE A 320 -4.06 11.88 -7.97
N ASP A 321 -5.08 11.85 -7.12
CA ASP A 321 -6.18 10.88 -7.23
C ASP A 321 -7.21 11.26 -8.31
N VAL A 322 -7.47 12.57 -8.51
CA VAL A 322 -8.44 13.07 -9.50
C VAL A 322 -8.05 12.65 -10.92
N PRO A 323 -6.84 12.95 -11.43
CA PRO A 323 -6.46 12.53 -12.78
C PRO A 323 -6.29 11.02 -12.92
N PHE A 324 -5.88 10.31 -11.86
CA PHE A 324 -5.64 8.86 -11.92
C PHE A 324 -6.88 8.06 -12.34
N LEU A 325 -8.07 8.43 -11.86
CA LEU A 325 -9.34 7.79 -12.24
C LEU A 325 -10.25 8.70 -13.09
N ALA A 326 -9.69 9.77 -13.67
CA ALA A 326 -10.40 10.72 -14.53
C ALA A 326 -11.66 11.31 -13.88
N TYR A 327 -11.58 11.70 -12.61
CA TYR A 327 -12.70 12.36 -11.94
C TYR A 327 -12.90 13.80 -12.42
N HIS A 328 -14.15 14.27 -12.37
CA HIS A 328 -14.54 15.66 -12.60
C HIS A 328 -15.20 16.24 -11.34
N ALA A 329 -15.16 17.56 -11.17
CA ALA A 329 -15.76 18.21 -10.01
C ALA A 329 -17.26 17.89 -9.88
N ALA A 330 -17.69 17.61 -8.65
CA ALA A 330 -19.07 17.31 -8.28
C ALA A 330 -19.53 18.25 -7.15
N PRO A 331 -20.84 18.30 -6.82
CA PRO A 331 -21.34 19.09 -5.70
C PRO A 331 -20.60 18.78 -4.39
N GLY A 332 -20.31 19.81 -3.61
CA GLY A 332 -19.69 19.66 -2.29
C GLY A 332 -20.68 19.22 -1.21
N ILE A 333 -20.18 19.08 0.02
CA ILE A 333 -20.98 18.62 1.16
C ILE A 333 -21.57 19.84 1.89
N ASN A 334 -22.89 19.85 2.07
CA ASN A 334 -23.57 20.89 2.84
C ASN A 334 -23.02 20.95 4.27
N GLY A 335 -22.71 22.16 4.76
CA GLY A 335 -22.12 22.34 6.08
C GLY A 335 -20.63 22.02 6.20
N LEU A 336 -19.96 21.52 5.16
CA LEU A 336 -18.51 21.23 5.19
C LEU A 336 -17.76 21.91 4.03
N PRO A 337 -17.41 23.20 4.16
CA PRO A 337 -16.73 23.96 3.10
C PRO A 337 -15.33 23.44 2.73
N SER A 338 -14.67 22.68 3.60
CA SER A 338 -13.37 22.06 3.30
C SER A 338 -13.46 20.86 2.35
N ALA A 339 -14.66 20.30 2.15
CA ALA A 339 -14.86 19.13 1.30
C ALA A 339 -14.87 19.49 -0.19
N ARG A 340 -14.05 18.78 -0.96
CA ARG A 340 -14.02 18.79 -2.42
C ARG A 340 -14.42 17.41 -2.91
N CYS A 341 -15.49 17.34 -3.70
CA CYS A 341 -16.04 16.09 -4.21
C CYS A 341 -15.93 16.01 -5.73
N PHE A 342 -15.82 14.79 -6.22
CA PHE A 342 -15.60 14.49 -7.63
C PHE A 342 -16.35 13.22 -8.06
N ASP A 343 -16.83 13.20 -9.31
CA ASP A 343 -17.52 12.08 -9.97
C ASP A 343 -16.76 11.73 -11.25
N ARG A 344 -16.48 10.44 -11.45
CA ARG A 344 -15.87 9.92 -12.69
C ARG A 344 -16.89 9.43 -13.72
N GLY A 345 -18.17 9.59 -13.42
CA GLY A 345 -19.28 9.10 -14.23
C GLY A 345 -19.61 7.63 -13.99
N PRO A 346 -20.67 7.11 -14.64
CA PRO A 346 -21.15 5.74 -14.46
C PRO A 346 -20.27 4.66 -15.12
N ASP A 347 -19.06 4.99 -15.57
CA ASP A 347 -18.25 4.10 -16.40
C ASP A 347 -17.69 2.90 -15.62
N SER A 348 -17.96 1.73 -16.21
CA SER A 348 -17.65 0.34 -15.84
C SER A 348 -18.19 -0.18 -14.49
N THR A 349 -18.81 -1.37 -14.53
CA THR A 349 -19.31 -2.09 -13.35
C THR A 349 -18.22 -2.37 -12.31
N GLU A 350 -16.99 -2.58 -12.77
CA GLU A 350 -15.82 -2.94 -11.95
C GLU A 350 -15.30 -1.81 -11.06
N LEU A 351 -15.58 -0.54 -11.41
CA LEU A 351 -15.10 0.63 -10.66
C LEU A 351 -16.24 1.41 -9.99
N SER A 352 -17.43 0.81 -9.96
CA SER A 352 -18.62 1.41 -9.33
C SER A 352 -18.39 1.80 -7.87
N ALA A 353 -17.68 0.99 -7.08
CA ALA A 353 -17.37 1.28 -5.68
C ALA A 353 -16.51 2.55 -5.46
N VAL A 354 -15.84 3.03 -6.52
CA VAL A 354 -15.01 4.24 -6.50
C VAL A 354 -15.55 5.33 -7.43
N ARG A 355 -16.85 5.35 -7.74
CA ARG A 355 -17.43 6.36 -8.62
C ARG A 355 -17.31 7.78 -8.07
N PHE A 356 -17.56 7.98 -6.78
CA PHE A 356 -17.44 9.27 -6.12
C PHE A 356 -16.20 9.27 -5.24
N LEU A 357 -15.46 10.38 -5.26
CA LEU A 357 -14.34 10.67 -4.38
C LEU A 357 -14.61 12.00 -3.68
N CYS A 358 -14.53 12.03 -2.36
CA CYS A 358 -14.54 13.27 -1.59
C CYS A 358 -13.30 13.35 -0.72
N ILE A 359 -12.67 14.53 -0.71
CA ILE A 359 -11.47 14.86 0.06
C ILE A 359 -11.80 16.06 0.94
N ALA A 360 -11.44 16.03 2.22
CA ALA A 360 -11.69 17.13 3.15
C ALA A 360 -10.54 17.27 4.17
N THR A 361 -10.60 18.34 4.97
CA THR A 361 -9.68 18.58 6.09
C THR A 361 -10.43 18.85 7.39
N ALA A 362 -9.81 18.47 8.51
CA ALA A 362 -10.26 18.76 9.88
C ALA A 362 -9.02 18.85 10.79
N ASP A 363 -8.78 20.01 11.41
CA ASP A 363 -7.56 20.27 12.19
C ASP A 363 -6.29 19.84 11.41
N ARG A 364 -5.42 18.99 11.98
CA ARG A 364 -4.21 18.47 11.32
C ARG A 364 -4.44 17.27 10.39
N TYR A 365 -5.69 16.93 10.09
CA TYR A 365 -6.03 15.75 9.29
C TYR A 365 -6.52 16.14 7.90
N ALA A 366 -5.95 15.50 6.88
CA ALA A 366 -6.59 15.37 5.57
C ALA A 366 -7.22 13.99 5.48
N PHE A 367 -8.37 13.86 4.84
CA PHE A 367 -9.02 12.56 4.72
C PHE A 367 -9.84 12.46 3.45
N LYS A 368 -10.06 11.23 3.01
CA LYS A 368 -10.84 10.92 1.83
C LYS A 368 -11.70 9.70 2.00
N ALA A 369 -12.76 9.64 1.19
CA ALA A 369 -13.61 8.48 1.03
C ALA A 369 -13.98 8.30 -0.44
N THR A 370 -14.21 7.05 -0.83
CA THR A 370 -14.85 6.72 -2.10
C THR A 370 -16.12 5.92 -1.89
N ALA A 371 -17.10 6.10 -2.77
CA ALA A 371 -18.35 5.37 -2.74
C ALA A 371 -18.99 5.22 -4.14
N ALA A 372 -19.97 4.33 -4.24
CA ALA A 372 -20.73 4.14 -5.47
C ALA A 372 -21.81 5.21 -5.68
N GLN A 373 -22.27 5.84 -4.59
CA GLN A 373 -23.31 6.86 -4.61
C GLN A 373 -22.80 8.16 -3.98
N GLU A 374 -23.20 9.30 -4.55
CA GLU A 374 -22.82 10.63 -4.07
C GLU A 374 -23.20 10.83 -2.60
N VAL A 375 -24.45 10.50 -2.27
CA VAL A 375 -24.97 10.62 -0.90
C VAL A 375 -24.16 9.80 0.10
N GLU A 376 -23.71 8.61 -0.30
CA GLU A 376 -22.90 7.75 0.57
C GLU A 376 -21.50 8.36 0.79
N ALA A 377 -20.86 8.87 -0.27
CA ALA A 377 -19.57 9.56 -0.14
C ALA A 377 -19.68 10.78 0.79
N HIS A 378 -20.76 11.57 0.64
CA HIS A 378 -21.05 12.72 1.50
C HIS A 378 -21.22 12.30 2.96
N GLN A 379 -22.00 11.25 3.22
CA GLN A 379 -22.26 10.74 4.56
C GLN A 379 -20.99 10.19 5.25
N ILE A 380 -20.14 9.48 4.52
CA ILE A 380 -18.86 8.97 5.06
C ILE A 380 -17.93 10.13 5.44
N VAL A 381 -17.79 11.14 4.57
CA VAL A 381 -16.90 12.28 4.83
C VAL A 381 -17.44 13.17 5.96
N ALA A 382 -18.76 13.37 6.04
CA ALA A 382 -19.40 14.04 7.17
C ALA A 382 -19.14 13.27 8.49
N ALA A 383 -19.31 11.95 8.50
CA ALA A 383 -19.02 11.11 9.65
C ALA A 383 -17.55 11.20 10.08
N GLN A 384 -16.62 11.13 9.12
CA GLN A 384 -15.20 11.25 9.40
C GLN A 384 -14.82 12.60 10.00
N TYR A 385 -15.41 13.70 9.50
CA TYR A 385 -15.22 15.02 10.09
C TYR A 385 -15.68 15.06 11.56
N LEU A 386 -16.86 14.50 11.86
CA LEU A 386 -17.40 14.42 13.21
C LEU A 386 -16.52 13.58 14.15
N MET A 387 -15.98 12.46 13.66
CA MET A 387 -15.05 11.63 14.45
C MET A 387 -13.75 12.36 14.78
N LEU A 388 -13.18 13.13 13.85
CA LEU A 388 -11.91 13.85 14.08
C LEU A 388 -12.07 15.09 14.96
N THR A 389 -13.24 15.72 14.92
CA THR A 389 -13.54 16.95 15.68
C THR A 389 -14.26 16.71 17.00
N ALA A 390 -14.61 15.45 17.30
CA ALA A 390 -15.13 15.09 18.61
C ALA A 390 -14.09 15.35 19.72
N PRO A 391 -14.54 15.87 20.87
CA PRO A 391 -13.67 16.21 22.00
C PRO A 391 -12.90 15.02 22.57
#